data_AF-A0A3B8X455-F1
#
_entry.id   AF-A0A3B8X455-F1
#
_cell.length_a   1.000
_cell.length_b   1.000
_cell.length_c   1.000
_cell.angle_alpha   90.00
_cell.angle_beta   90.00
_cell.angle_gamma   90.00
#
_symmetry.space_group_name_H-M   'P 1'
#
loop_
_entity.id
_entity.type
_entity.pdbx_description
1 polymer ?
#
loop_
_entity_poly.entity_id
_entity_poly.type
_entity_poly.pdbx_seq_one_letter_code
_entity_poly.pdbx_strand_id
1 'polypeptide(L)' 'MNIVLLTVGKTDVKWVKEGLDLYASRLRHYVPFSVV' A
#
# COMPACT_ATOMS: atom_id res chain seq x y z
N MET A 1 -1.66 10.99 12.32
CA MET A 1 -0.77 11.39 11.20
C MET A 1 -1.24 10.64 9.97
N ASN A 2 -1.65 11.32 8.91
CA ASN A 2 -2.11 10.65 7.68
C ASN A 2 -0.92 10.43 6.74
N ILE A 3 -0.74 9.19 6.29
CA ILE A 3 0.37 8.81 5.39
C ILE A 3 -0.22 8.34 4.06
N VAL A 4 0.25 8.94 2.97
CA VAL A 4 -0.17 8.62 1.59
C VAL A 4 1.07 8.23 0.78
N LEU A 5 1.07 7.03 0.22
CA LEU A 5 2.08 6.57 -0.73
C LEU A 5 1.62 6.91 -2.15
N LEU A 6 2.30 7.87 -2.77
CA LEU A 6 2.07 8.24 -4.17
C LEU A 6 2.91 7.34 -5.08
N THR A 7 2.23 6.60 -5.95
CA THR A 7 2.85 5.70 -6.91
C THR A 7 2.58 6.16 -8.34
N VAL A 8 3.45 5.74 -9.26
CA VAL A 8 3.31 6.03 -10.70
C VAL A 8 3.40 4.73 -11.49
N GLY A 9 2.44 4.53 -12.39
CA GLY A 9 2.30 3.29 -13.16
C GLY A 9 1.41 2.25 -12.47
N LYS A 10 0.94 1.27 -13.25
CA LYS A 10 0.18 0.12 -12.73
C LYS A 10 1.12 -1.07 -12.60
N THR A 11 1.23 -1.61 -11.39
CA THR A 11 1.91 -2.89 -11.18
C THR A 11 0.95 -4.02 -11.54
N ASP A 12 1.21 -4.71 -12.65
CA ASP A 12 0.42 -5.88 -13.08
C ASP A 12 0.98 -7.21 -12.54
N VAL A 13 2.14 -7.15 -11.89
CA VAL A 13 2.76 -8.32 -11.29
C VAL A 13 2.03 -8.71 -10.00
N LYS A 14 1.33 -9.85 -10.05
CA LYS A 14 0.44 -10.33 -8.98
C LYS A 14 1.10 -10.42 -7.60
N TRP A 15 2.30 -11.01 -7.52
CA TRP A 15 3.01 -11.17 -6.24
C TRP A 15 3.37 -9.84 -5.60
N VAL A 16 3.63 -8.80 -6.41
CA VAL A 16 3.96 -7.46 -5.90
C VAL A 16 2.72 -6.80 -5.29
N LYS A 17 1.56 -6.92 -5.95
CA LYS A 17 0.28 -6.42 -5.40
C LYS A 17 -0.06 -7.09 -4.08
N GLU A 18 0.02 -8.42 -4.02
CA GLU A 18 -0.28 -9.18 -2.81
C GLU A 18 0.67 -8.82 -1.65
N GLY A 19 1.97 -8.68 -1.92
CA GLY A 19 2.94 -8.22 -0.93
C GLY A 19 2.64 -6.81 -0.44
N LEU A 20 2.35 -5.89 -1.35
CA LEU A 20 2.05 -4.50 -1.02
C LEU A 20 0.77 -4.39 -0.18
N ASP A 21 -0.29 -5.14 -0.51
CA ASP A 21 -1.53 -5.19 0.26
C ASP A 21 -1.32 -5.76 1.67
N LEU A 22 -0.47 -6.78 1.82
CA LEU A 22 -0.13 -7.34 3.13
C LEU A 22 0.51 -6.30 4.05
N TYR A 23 1.50 -5.55 3.56
CA TYR A 23 2.15 -4.51 4.35
C TYR A 23 1.25 -3.30 4.59
N ALA A 24 0.49 -2.87 3.58
CA ALA A 24 -0.47 -1.79 3.70
C ALA A 24 -1.57 -2.12 4.73
N SER A 25 -2.00 -3.38 4.81
CA SER A 25 -2.95 -3.84 5.84
C SER A 25 -2.37 -3.72 7.25
N ARG A 26 -1.12 -4.15 7.45
CA ARG A 26 -0.43 -4.02 8.74
C ARG A 26 -0.25 -2.57 9.16
N LEU A 27 0.13 -1.69 8.23
CA LEU A 27 0.29 -0.26 8.50
C LEU A 27 -1.03 0.43 8.86
N ARG A 28 -2.12 0.06 8.18
CA ARG A 28 -3.48 0.58 8.45
C ARG A 28 -3.96 0.35 9.89
N HIS A 29 -3.43 -0.67 10.58
CA HIS A 29 -3.77 -0.94 11.97
C HIS A 29 -3.18 0.10 12.94
N TYR A 30 -2.07 0.74 12.58
CA TYR A 30 -1.36 1.68 13.44
C TYR A 30 -1.54 3.13 13.02
N VAL A 31 -1.68 3.38 11.72
CA VAL A 31 -1.79 4.72 11.15
C VAL A 31 -2.76 4.72 9.97
N PRO A 32 -3.50 5.82 9.74
CA PRO A 32 -4.22 6.02 8.50
C PRO A 32 -3.24 6.01 7.31
N PHE A 33 -3.13 4.87 6.64
CA PHE A 33 -2.24 4.63 5.51
C PHE A 33 -3.05 4.36 4.24
N SER A 34 -2.70 5.04 3.16
CA SER A 34 -3.32 4.89 1.84
C SER A 34 -2.27 4.85 0.73
N VAL A 35 -2.57 4.12 -0.33
CA VAL A 35 -1.75 4.03 -1.54
C VAL A 35 -2.56 4.62 -2.67
N VAL A 36 -1.96 5.55 -3.43
CA VAL A 36 -2.58 6.32 -4.52
C VAL A 36 -1.76 6.16 -5.80
#